data_AF-A0A7X2P9U0-F1
#
_entry.id   AF-A0A7X2P9U0-F1
#
_cell.length_a   1.000
_cell.length_b   1.000
_cell.length_c   1.000
_cell.angle_alpha   90.00
_cell.angle_beta   90.00
_cell.angle_gamma   90.00
#
_symmetry.space_group_name_H-M   'P 1'
#
loop_
_entity.id
_entity.type
_entity.pdbx_description
1 polymer ?
#
loop_
_entity_poly.entity_id
_entity_poly.type
_entity_poly.pdbx_seq_one_letter_code
_entity_poly.pdbx_strand_id
1 'polypeptide(L)'
;MDKFTDDEKIIARNIDKKYKWMARNKKSGNLIVFARKPYKDPVFERWTYNLPIPICSIPVFNDMFKSVTWEDAEPTLIKDIYGPQILSETFKMEIECAEDKQ
;
A
#
# COMPACT_ATOMS: atom_id res chain seq x y z
N MET A 1 9.36 15.22 2.13
CA MET A 1 10.21 14.01 2.05
C MET A 1 9.31 12.91 1.51
N ASP A 2 9.65 12.32 0.39
CA ASP A 2 8.81 11.28 -0.22
C ASP A 2 8.74 10.05 0.68
N LYS A 3 7.54 9.46 0.82
CA LYS A 3 7.30 8.27 1.66
C LYS A 3 8.06 7.04 1.16
N PHE A 4 8.38 6.99 -0.13
CA PHE A 4 9.03 5.86 -0.80
C PHE A 4 10.15 6.36 -1.72
N THR A 5 11.22 5.57 -1.85
CA THR A 5 12.34 5.86 -2.75
C THR A 5 11.99 5.59 -4.21
N ASP A 6 12.79 6.10 -5.15
CA ASP A 6 12.55 5.84 -6.57
C ASP A 6 12.73 4.36 -6.94
N ASP A 7 13.64 3.65 -6.29
CA ASP A 7 13.79 2.19 -6.45
C ASP A 7 12.55 1.43 -5.96
N GLU A 8 12.00 1.82 -4.81
CA GLU A 8 10.75 1.26 -4.27
C GLU A 8 9.57 1.51 -5.22
N LYS A 9 9.49 2.71 -5.81
CA LYS A 9 8.49 3.06 -6.83
C LYS A 9 8.63 2.16 -8.07
N ILE A 10 9.85 1.95 -8.56
CA ILE A 10 10.12 1.09 -9.73
C ILE A 10 9.72 -0.35 -9.44
N ILE A 11 10.10 -0.91 -8.28
CA ILE A 11 9.72 -2.27 -7.89
C ILE A 11 8.20 -2.38 -7.80
N ALA A 12 7.54 -1.47 -7.07
CA ALA A 12 6.09 -1.49 -6.91
C ALA A 12 5.34 -1.39 -8.26
N ARG A 13 5.85 -0.58 -9.20
CA ARG A 13 5.30 -0.48 -10.56
C ARG A 13 5.40 -1.78 -11.35
N ASN A 14 6.38 -2.64 -11.06
CA ASN A 14 6.62 -3.89 -11.78
C ASN A 14 6.06 -5.13 -11.08
N ILE A 15 5.49 -5.01 -9.88
CA ILE A 15 4.73 -6.10 -9.26
C ILE A 15 3.55 -6.48 -10.18
N ASP A 16 3.34 -7.79 -10.35
CA ASP A 16 2.22 -8.37 -11.12
C ASP A 16 0.90 -7.70 -10.69
N LYS A 17 0.15 -7.18 -11.66
CA LYS A 17 -1.05 -6.36 -11.45
C LYS A 17 -2.19 -7.09 -10.76
N LYS A 18 -2.12 -8.42 -10.64
CA LYS A 18 -3.04 -9.17 -9.78
C LYS A 18 -2.91 -8.78 -8.31
N TYR A 19 -1.72 -8.38 -7.85
CA TYR A 19 -1.49 -7.89 -6.48
C TYR A 19 -1.78 -6.40 -6.40
N LYS A 20 -2.62 -6.03 -5.43
CA LYS A 20 -3.09 -4.65 -5.24
C LYS A 20 -2.60 -4.05 -3.93
N TRP A 21 -2.37 -4.89 -2.93
CA TRP A 21 -2.06 -4.46 -1.56
C TRP A 21 -0.72 -5.02 -1.10
N MET A 22 -0.07 -4.28 -0.23
CA MET A 22 1.21 -4.60 0.38
C MET A 22 1.11 -4.33 1.88
N ALA A 23 1.58 -5.27 2.70
CA ALA A 23 1.58 -5.12 4.14
C ALA A 23 2.74 -5.86 4.78
N ARG A 24 3.10 -5.48 6.01
CA ARG A 24 4.19 -6.09 6.75
C ARG A 24 3.67 -6.83 7.98
N ASN A 25 4.06 -8.09 8.12
CA ASN A 25 3.74 -8.87 9.31
C ASN A 25 4.65 -8.46 10.47
N LYS A 26 4.10 -8.41 11.69
CA LYS A 26 4.84 -7.96 12.87
C LYS A 26 5.98 -8.92 13.22
N LYS A 27 5.66 -10.20 13.41
CA LYS A 27 6.58 -11.19 13.97
C LYS A 27 7.72 -11.58 13.01
N SER A 28 7.41 -11.74 11.73
CA SER A 28 8.43 -12.14 10.74
C SER A 28 9.12 -10.96 10.06
N GLY A 29 8.58 -9.75 10.17
CA GLY A 29 9.02 -8.59 9.38
C GLY A 29 8.80 -8.75 7.87
N ASN A 30 8.16 -9.83 7.43
CA ASN A 30 8.02 -10.14 6.01
C ASN A 30 7.06 -9.17 5.34
N LEU A 31 7.49 -8.69 4.18
CA LEU A 31 6.63 -7.99 3.25
C LEU A 31 5.77 -9.01 2.49
N ILE A 32 4.46 -8.79 2.49
CA ILE A 32 3.47 -9.64 1.82
C ILE A 32 2.67 -8.79 0.85
N VAL A 33 2.42 -9.33 -0.34
CA VAL A 33 1.51 -8.73 -1.33
C VAL A 33 0.24 -9.56 -1.49
N PHE A 34 -0.89 -8.88 -1.69
CA PHE A 34 -2.22 -9.47 -1.70
C PHE A 34 -3.04 -9.00 -2.90
N ALA A 35 -3.78 -9.90 -3.52
CA ALA A 35 -4.70 -9.55 -4.62
C ALA A 35 -6.00 -8.89 -4.14
N ARG A 36 -6.44 -9.20 -2.92
CA ARG A 36 -7.56 -8.51 -2.24
C ARG A 36 -7.06 -7.81 -0.98
N LYS A 37 -7.85 -6.86 -0.48
CA LYS A 37 -7.52 -6.11 0.73
C LYS A 37 -7.43 -7.09 1.91
N PRO A 38 -6.26 -7.27 2.55
CA PRO A 38 -6.16 -8.11 3.73
C PRO A 38 -6.79 -7.40 4.92
N TYR A 39 -7.10 -8.19 5.96
CA TYR A 39 -7.40 -7.69 7.30
C TYR A 39 -6.27 -8.05 8.26
N LYS A 40 -6.17 -7.27 9.33
CA LYS A 40 -5.18 -7.47 10.38
C LYS A 40 -5.66 -8.57 11.32
N ASP A 41 -4.83 -9.60 11.52
CA ASP A 41 -5.07 -10.69 12.46
C ASP A 41 -4.17 -10.48 13.68
N PRO A 42 -4.71 -9.94 14.79
CA PRO A 42 -3.91 -9.62 15.97
C PRO A 42 -3.47 -10.88 16.73
N VAL A 43 -4.17 -12.00 16.58
CA VAL A 43 -3.84 -13.26 17.27
C VAL A 43 -2.57 -13.88 16.69
N PHE A 44 -2.47 -13.88 15.36
CA PHE A 44 -1.29 -14.40 14.65
C PHE A 44 -0.29 -13.31 14.24
N GLU A 45 -0.54 -12.06 14.64
CA GLU A 45 0.27 -10.88 14.37
C GLU A 45 0.67 -10.72 12.88
N ARG A 46 -0.29 -10.96 11.99
CA ARG A 46 -0.09 -10.97 10.53
C ARG A 46 -1.24 -10.34 9.77
N TRP A 47 -0.97 -9.90 8.56
CA TRP A 47 -2.00 -9.55 7.59
C TRP A 47 -2.47 -10.83 6.89
N THR A 48 -3.77 -11.02 6.82
CA THR A 48 -4.38 -12.23 6.25
C THR A 48 -5.65 -11.89 5.48
N TYR A 49 -6.24 -12.87 4.83
CA TYR A 49 -7.49 -12.72 4.10
C TYR A 49 -8.21 -14.09 4.03
N ASN A 50 -9.48 -14.10 3.63
CA ASN A 50 -10.25 -15.33 3.46
C ASN A 50 -9.87 -16.06 2.16
N LEU A 51 -9.20 -17.23 2.27
CA LEU A 51 -8.82 -18.12 1.16
C LEU A 51 -10.03 -18.46 0.24
N PRO A 52 -9.84 -18.77 -1.06
CA PRO A 52 -8.57 -18.97 -1.79
C PRO A 52 -8.27 -17.81 -2.76
N ILE A 53 -7.31 -16.94 -2.43
CA ILE A 53 -6.90 -15.79 -3.26
C ILE A 53 -5.37 -15.73 -3.38
N PRO A 54 -4.79 -15.21 -4.47
CA PRO A 54 -3.34 -15.08 -4.56
C PRO A 54 -2.74 -14.19 -3.45
N ILE A 55 -1.75 -14.73 -2.74
CA ILE A 55 -0.81 -13.99 -1.89
C ILE A 55 0.62 -14.40 -2.20
N CYS A 56 1.57 -13.50 -1.97
CA CYS A 56 2.99 -13.79 -2.13
C CYS A 56 3.79 -13.10 -1.02
N SER A 57 4.69 -13.83 -0.37
CA SER A 57 5.68 -13.24 0.51
C SER A 57 6.92 -12.88 -0.31
N ILE A 58 7.46 -11.69 -0.11
CA ILE A 58 8.64 -11.21 -0.84
C ILE A 58 9.78 -10.93 0.14
N PRO A 59 10.38 -11.97 0.75
CA PRO A 59 11.37 -11.80 1.83
C PRO A 59 12.64 -11.07 1.37
N VAL A 60 12.98 -11.14 0.07
CA VAL A 60 14.13 -10.45 -0.52
C VAL A 60 14.03 -8.92 -0.45
N PHE A 61 12.83 -8.37 -0.22
CA PHE A 61 12.59 -6.92 -0.08
C PHE A 61 12.26 -6.52 1.36
N ASN A 62 12.58 -7.34 2.36
CA ASN A 62 12.30 -7.01 3.77
C ASN A 62 13.03 -5.74 4.24
N ASP A 63 14.17 -5.42 3.63
CA ASP A 63 14.92 -4.18 3.89
C ASP A 63 14.48 -2.97 3.07
N MET A 64 13.56 -3.18 2.14
CA MET A 64 12.88 -2.12 1.41
C MET A 64 11.47 -1.93 1.99
N PHE A 65 10.79 -0.86 1.55
CA PHE A 65 9.45 -0.48 1.95
C PHE A 65 9.32 -0.33 3.47
N LYS A 66 10.31 0.33 4.11
CA LYS A 66 10.31 0.52 5.57
C LYS A 66 9.15 1.41 6.05
N SER A 67 8.59 2.23 5.16
CA SER A 67 7.36 3.01 5.39
C SER A 67 6.08 2.17 5.41
N VAL A 68 6.13 0.88 5.07
CA VAL A 68 5.03 -0.08 5.25
C VAL A 68 5.27 -0.82 6.56
N THR A 69 4.41 -0.57 7.55
CA THR A 69 4.59 -1.05 8.93
C THR A 69 3.43 -1.94 9.37
N TRP A 70 3.62 -2.66 10.47
CA TRP A 70 2.52 -3.41 11.08
C TRP A 70 1.50 -2.46 11.73
N GLU A 71 1.97 -1.31 12.22
CA GLU A 71 1.21 -0.32 12.95
C GLU A 71 0.21 0.41 12.06
N ASP A 72 0.43 0.42 10.74
CA ASP A 72 -0.48 0.99 9.75
C ASP A 72 -1.92 0.48 9.96
N ALA A 73 -2.89 1.39 10.08
CA ALA A 73 -4.29 1.03 10.29
C ALA A 73 -4.86 0.21 9.12
N GLU A 74 -4.33 0.46 7.92
CA GLU A 74 -4.76 -0.13 6.67
C GLU A 74 -3.54 -0.62 5.86
N PRO A 75 -3.69 -1.68 5.05
CA PRO A 75 -2.61 -2.15 4.18
C PRO A 75 -2.33 -1.10 3.10
N THR A 76 -1.07 -1.01 2.67
CA THR A 76 -0.67 -0.05 1.64
C THR A 76 -1.17 -0.50 0.28
N LEU A 77 -1.84 0.38 -0.46
CA LEU A 77 -2.21 0.12 -1.85
C LEU A 77 -0.98 0.31 -2.74
N ILE A 78 -0.59 -0.71 -3.48
CA ILE A 78 0.66 -0.72 -4.26
C ILE A 78 0.69 0.42 -5.28
N LYS A 79 -0.48 0.79 -5.84
CA LYS A 79 -0.59 1.88 -6.81
C LYS A 79 -0.23 3.25 -6.20
N ASP A 80 -0.45 3.44 -4.89
CA ASP A 80 -0.20 4.71 -4.21
C ASP A 80 1.29 4.89 -3.90
N ILE A 81 2.09 3.83 -4.04
CA ILE A 81 3.55 3.89 -3.90
C ILE A 81 4.17 4.64 -5.09
N TYR A 82 3.74 4.33 -6.31
CA TYR A 82 4.31 4.87 -7.55
C TYR A 82 3.40 5.86 -8.28
N GLY A 83 2.14 5.96 -7.87
CA GLY A 83 1.20 6.92 -8.42
C GLY A 83 1.63 8.34 -8.05
N PRO A 84 1.37 9.34 -8.91
CA PRO A 84 1.52 10.72 -8.48
C PRO A 84 0.66 10.91 -7.24
N GLN A 85 1.24 11.48 -6.18
CA GLN A 85 0.47 12.04 -5.10
C GLN A 85 -0.25 13.25 -5.69
N ILE A 86 -1.37 13.02 -6.38
CA ILE A 86 -2.25 14.10 -6.78
C ILE A 86 -2.67 14.71 -5.46
N LEU A 87 -2.08 15.87 -5.16
CA LEU A 87 -2.43 16.74 -4.06
C LEU A 87 -3.96 16.74 -3.97
N SER A 88 -4.50 16.00 -3.00
CA SER A 88 -5.94 15.94 -2.73
C SER A 88 -6.50 17.29 -2.32
N GLU A 89 -5.64 18.31 -2.20
CA GLU A 89 -5.96 19.71 -1.96
C GLU A 89 -6.28 20.48 -3.25
N THR A 90 -5.66 20.17 -4.39
CA THR A 90 -5.92 20.92 -5.65
C THR A 90 -7.28 20.58 -6.24
N PHE A 91 -7.75 19.33 -6.08
CA PHE A 91 -9.08 18.93 -6.53
C PHE A 91 -10.22 19.47 -5.65
N LYS A 92 -9.94 19.87 -4.40
CA LYS A 92 -10.95 20.52 -3.54
C LYS A 92 -11.16 21.99 -3.90
N MET A 93 -10.07 22.71 -4.22
CA MET A 93 -10.18 24.13 -4.61
C MET A 93 -10.90 24.36 -5.94
N GLU A 94 -10.80 23.43 -6.90
CA GLU A 94 -11.50 23.57 -8.19
C GLU A 94 -13.01 23.34 -8.09
N ILE A 95 -13.47 22.59 -7.08
CA ILE A 95 -14.91 22.36 -6.83
C ILE A 95 -15.51 23.54 -6.05
N GLU A 96 -14.83 24.03 -5.01
CA GLU A 96 -15.33 25.19 -4.23
C GLU A 96 -15.41 26.48 -5.08
N CYS A 97 -14.46 26.73 -5.99
CA CYS A 97 -14.52 27.89 -6.90
C CYS A 97 -15.64 27.81 -7.96
N ALA A 98 -16.19 26.61 -8.23
CA ALA A 98 -17.24 26.42 -9.22
C ALA A 98 -18.65 26.56 -8.62
N GLU A 99 -18.81 26.31 -7.32
CA GLU A 99 -20.09 26.39 -6.61
C GLU A 99 -20.45 27.82 -6.16
N ASP A 100 -19.48 28.73 -6.06
CA ASP A 100 -19.70 30.16 -5.74
C ASP A 100 -20.14 31.04 -6.94
N LYS A 101 -20.36 30.45 -8.11
CA LYS A 101 -20.74 31.17 -9.35
C LYS A 101 -22.19 30.92 -9.80
N GLN A 102 -23.08 30.46 -8.92
CA GLN A 102 -24.49 30.23 -9.25
C GLN A 102 -25.47 31.03 -8.40
#